data_AF-A0A2H3NW70-F1
#
_entry.id   AF-A0A2H3NW70-F1
#
_cell.length_a   1.000
_cell.length_b   1.000
_cell.length_c   1.000
_cell.angle_alpha   90.00
_cell.angle_beta   90.00
_cell.angle_gamma   90.00
#
_symmetry.space_group_name_H-M   'P 1'
#
loop_
_entity.id
_entity.type
_entity.pdbx_description
1 polymer ?
#
loop_
_entity_poly.entity_id
_entity_poly.type
_entity_poly.pdbx_seq_one_letter_code
_entity_poly.pdbx_strand_id
1 'polypeptide(L)'
;MLPVFLCPPSLMADSDSPSLLQHLNAVYTLACTLVGPEQAQALTQQVFQHAAAVPPRERPENRTLWMLECTLRAYSKHKPAHADTPDLRTAAAQTLVRDTLPAAWAACSPRDRTLLTAHLYLDLSAATLASLVDLSAEDIETAVQTARATLRATLRDMLVGPQRMLVDTAFPDSRLDDSIRDYLESDHGAAPRSLRAAVTRTIQAERTPSSQTREQRSSRRRSQWLKTGGVMAGLLALFVVAWGLHTLWVGSDTAPSSTSTSLVAFSARHADMAQPLLDPATPDSAQSAWQQTQGTSLIVPAVAQAELRRLDVLALDENRPVPVLRYEIVDAETPLYVLAYSYAQLDALAPRVTLSRALRQTLEAEDTFVEQSVDGRAVLLWRVRSRIYVAVFPADARNVRPQRITPAP
;
A
#
# COMPACT_ATOMS: atom_id res chain seq x y z
N MET A 1 71.44 54.43 17.79
CA MET A 1 71.76 53.00 17.62
C MET A 1 71.22 52.30 18.84
N LEU A 2 70.25 51.38 18.87
CA LEU A 2 69.38 50.66 17.93
C LEU A 2 68.15 50.27 18.81
N PRO A 3 66.89 50.33 18.34
CA PRO A 3 65.75 49.87 19.13
C PRO A 3 65.66 48.33 19.07
N VAL A 4 65.47 47.73 20.25
CA VAL A 4 65.16 46.31 20.42
C VAL A 4 63.71 46.07 19.98
N PHE A 5 63.53 45.43 18.83
CA PHE A 5 62.30 44.73 18.47
C PHE A 5 62.42 43.28 18.96
N LEU A 6 61.51 42.82 19.81
CA LEU A 6 61.18 41.39 19.92
C LEU A 6 59.70 41.23 20.34
N CYS A 7 58.91 40.93 19.31
CA CYS A 7 57.65 40.17 19.19
C CYS A 7 56.61 40.14 20.34
N PRO A 8 55.32 40.43 20.05
CA PRO A 8 54.21 39.86 20.81
C PRO A 8 54.09 38.35 20.51
N PRO A 9 53.53 37.53 21.42
CA PRO A 9 53.24 36.14 21.11
C PRO A 9 52.10 36.09 20.10
N SER A 10 52.46 35.82 18.85
CA SER A 10 51.55 35.41 17.80
C SER A 10 50.67 34.25 18.29
N LEU A 11 49.36 34.47 18.25
CA LEU A 11 48.37 33.55 17.67
C LEU A 11 48.97 32.22 17.18
N MET A 12 49.10 31.25 18.08
CA MET A 12 49.10 29.83 17.70
C MET A 12 47.65 29.36 17.66
N ALA A 13 46.93 29.84 16.65
CA ALA A 13 45.70 29.18 16.23
C ALA A 13 46.08 27.96 15.38
N ASP A 14 45.44 26.84 15.71
CA ASP A 14 45.03 25.80 14.76
C ASP A 14 46.09 24.91 14.08
N SER A 15 46.91 24.21 14.88
CA SER A 15 47.43 22.90 14.44
C SER A 15 46.62 21.70 14.98
N ASP A 16 45.70 21.91 15.92
CA ASP A 16 44.98 20.84 16.62
C ASP A 16 43.52 20.63 16.19
N SER A 17 42.88 21.65 15.62
CA SER A 17 41.53 21.57 15.04
C SER A 17 41.35 20.46 14.00
N PRO A 18 42.29 20.19 13.07
CA PRO A 18 42.15 19.06 12.15
C PRO A 18 42.18 17.70 12.87
N SER A 19 42.83 17.61 14.04
CA SER A 19 42.99 16.34 14.77
C SER A 19 41.77 15.92 15.60
N LEU A 20 40.89 16.86 15.97
CA LEU A 20 39.60 16.51 16.59
C LEU A 20 38.54 16.25 15.52
N LEU A 21 38.56 17.03 14.44
CA LEU A 21 37.61 16.90 13.34
C LEU A 21 37.67 15.53 12.65
N GLN A 22 38.82 14.84 12.69
CA GLN A 22 38.93 13.46 12.19
C GLN A 22 37.97 12.48 12.89
N HIS A 23 37.48 12.81 14.09
CA HIS A 23 36.54 11.98 14.87
C HIS A 23 35.08 12.41 14.69
N LEU A 24 34.79 13.44 13.90
CA LEU A 24 33.44 13.99 13.74
C LEU A 24 32.44 12.92 13.30
N ASN A 25 32.79 12.13 12.29
CA ASN A 25 31.91 11.08 11.78
C ASN A 25 31.62 10.01 12.84
N ALA A 26 32.63 9.56 13.58
CA ALA A 26 32.45 8.55 14.63
C ALA A 26 31.56 9.05 15.78
N VAL A 27 31.78 10.30 16.22
CA VAL A 27 30.98 10.94 17.26
C VAL A 27 29.54 11.16 16.78
N TYR A 28 29.36 11.65 15.55
CA TYR A 28 28.04 11.86 14.97
C TYR A 28 27.28 10.55 14.78
N THR A 29 27.93 9.49 14.28
CA THR A 29 27.32 8.15 14.17
C THR A 29 26.89 7.63 15.54
N LEU A 30 27.77 7.72 16.56
CA LEU A 30 27.40 7.31 17.91
C LEU A 30 26.24 8.16 18.46
N ALA A 31 26.25 9.47 18.24
CA ALA A 31 25.17 10.35 18.63
C ALA A 31 23.84 9.94 17.94
N CYS A 32 23.85 9.64 16.64
CA CYS A 32 22.69 9.10 15.92
C CYS A 32 22.16 7.81 16.56
N THR A 33 23.04 6.91 17.01
CA THR A 33 22.59 5.67 17.66
C THR A 33 22.02 5.89 19.06
N LEU A 34 22.47 6.91 19.78
CA LEU A 34 22.07 7.18 21.16
C LEU A 34 20.80 8.03 21.26
N VAL A 35 20.65 9.02 20.38
CA VAL A 35 19.56 10.03 20.46
C VAL A 35 18.76 10.18 19.16
N GLY A 36 19.09 9.44 18.10
CA GLY A 36 18.48 9.59 16.78
C GLY A 36 19.08 10.75 15.97
N PRO A 37 18.82 10.82 14.64
CA PRO A 37 19.45 11.78 13.74
C PRO A 37 19.07 13.24 14.03
N GLU A 38 17.86 13.50 14.51
CA GLU A 38 17.36 14.86 14.78
C GLU A 38 18.13 15.54 15.92
N GLN A 39 18.51 14.79 16.97
CA GLN A 39 19.23 15.30 18.13
C GLN A 39 20.74 15.05 18.07
N ALA A 40 21.20 14.20 17.14
CA ALA A 40 22.60 13.86 16.99
C ALA A 40 23.49 15.09 16.74
N GLN A 41 22.98 16.07 15.98
CA GLN A 41 23.71 17.31 15.72
C GLN A 41 23.99 18.09 17.01
N ALA A 42 22.97 18.29 17.86
CA ALA A 42 23.10 19.03 19.10
C ALA A 42 24.06 18.33 20.08
N LEU A 43 23.94 17.00 20.23
CA LEU A 43 24.84 16.20 21.06
C LEU A 43 26.28 16.25 20.53
N THR A 44 26.48 16.13 19.22
CA THR A 44 27.80 16.22 18.58
C THR A 44 28.43 17.58 18.83
N GLN A 45 27.67 18.67 18.66
CA GLN A 45 28.16 20.03 18.93
C GLN A 45 28.61 20.19 20.38
N GLN A 46 27.83 19.69 21.35
CA GLN A 46 28.19 19.74 22.77
C GLN A 46 29.46 18.96 23.08
N VAL A 47 29.63 17.77 22.49
CA VAL A 47 30.85 16.96 22.65
C VAL A 47 32.08 17.70 22.14
N PHE A 48 31.98 18.31 20.95
CA PHE A 48 33.08 19.07 20.36
C PHE A 48 33.38 20.37 21.12
N GLN A 49 32.35 21.06 21.63
CA GLN A 49 32.53 22.22 22.51
C GLN A 49 33.26 21.83 23.81
N HIS A 50 32.87 20.70 24.42
CA HIS A 50 33.55 20.20 25.62
C HIS A 50 35.00 19.77 25.34
N ALA A 51 35.25 19.08 24.23
CA ALA A 51 36.59 18.66 23.82
C ALA A 51 37.50 19.86 23.48
N ALA A 52 36.94 20.91 22.86
CA ALA A 52 37.65 22.15 22.56
C ALA A 52 38.04 22.92 23.83
N ALA A 53 37.23 22.84 24.89
CA ALA A 53 37.51 23.48 26.18
C ALA A 53 38.68 22.82 26.95
N VAL A 54 39.06 21.59 26.61
CA VAL A 54 40.21 20.90 27.22
C VAL A 54 41.50 21.27 26.47
N PRO A 55 42.52 21.84 27.14
CA PRO A 55 43.78 22.23 26.51
C PRO A 55 44.48 21.04 25.83
N PRO A 56 45.13 21.21 24.65
CA PRO A 56 45.74 20.10 23.92
C PRO A 56 46.75 19.27 24.70
N ARG A 57 47.48 19.89 25.63
CA ARG A 57 48.49 19.23 26.49
C ARG A 57 47.88 18.33 27.57
N GLU A 58 46.61 18.51 27.87
CA GLU A 58 45.87 17.75 28.89
C GLU A 58 44.99 16.64 28.27
N ARG A 59 44.98 16.53 26.93
CA ARG A 59 44.18 15.53 26.23
C ARG A 59 44.87 14.16 26.27
N PRO A 60 44.12 13.06 26.46
CA PRO A 60 44.67 11.71 26.43
C PRO A 60 45.30 11.37 25.08
N GLU A 61 46.29 10.47 25.09
CA GLU A 61 46.95 9.96 23.88
C GLU A 61 45.97 9.24 22.95
N ASN A 62 45.04 8.45 23.52
CA ASN A 62 43.98 7.80 22.76
C ASN A 62 42.77 8.72 22.55
N ARG A 63 42.90 9.61 21.58
CA ARG A 63 41.88 10.63 21.25
C ARG A 63 40.55 10.03 20.81
N THR A 64 40.56 8.89 20.10
CA THR A 64 39.33 8.20 19.67
C THR A 64 38.51 7.75 20.87
N LEU A 65 39.13 7.01 21.80
CA LEU A 65 38.46 6.49 22.99
C LEU A 65 37.96 7.64 23.87
N TRP A 66 38.77 8.67 24.04
CA TRP A 66 38.40 9.87 24.78
C TRP A 66 37.18 10.58 24.17
N MET A 67 37.11 10.77 22.85
CA MET A 67 35.94 11.38 22.19
C MET A 67 34.67 10.54 22.34
N LEU A 68 34.77 9.20 22.30
CA LEU A 68 33.64 8.30 22.55
C LEU A 68 33.17 8.39 24.01
N GLU A 69 34.09 8.43 24.97
CA GLU A 69 33.77 8.64 26.39
C GLU A 69 33.11 10.01 26.63
N CYS A 70 33.60 11.08 26.00
CA CYS A 70 32.98 12.40 26.05
C CYS A 70 31.55 12.35 25.50
N THR A 71 31.30 11.59 24.44
CA THR A 71 29.97 11.38 23.86
C THR A 71 29.03 10.67 24.83
N LEU A 72 29.46 9.54 25.40
CA LEU A 72 28.68 8.77 26.36
C LEU A 72 28.41 9.57 27.65
N ARG A 73 29.37 10.38 28.10
CA ARG A 73 29.23 11.25 29.27
C ARG A 73 28.30 12.43 29.01
N ALA A 74 28.33 13.02 27.82
CA ALA A 74 27.39 14.06 27.42
C ALA A 74 25.96 13.49 27.36
N TYR A 75 25.79 12.30 26.76
CA TYR A 75 24.52 11.59 26.73
C TYR A 75 24.00 11.26 28.13
N SER A 76 24.83 10.76 29.05
CA SER A 76 24.37 10.40 30.40
C SER A 76 23.99 11.60 31.26
N LYS A 77 24.68 12.74 31.11
CA LYS A 77 24.35 14.01 31.78
C LYS A 77 23.08 14.65 31.26
N HIS A 78 22.76 14.42 30.00
CA HIS A 78 21.58 14.99 29.34
C HIS A 78 20.60 13.92 28.93
N LYS A 79 20.57 12.79 29.66
CA LYS A 79 19.59 11.71 29.43
C LYS A 79 18.23 12.38 29.40
N PRO A 80 17.63 12.55 28.22
CA PRO A 80 16.45 13.38 28.15
C PRO A 80 15.37 12.63 28.92
N ALA A 81 14.67 13.36 29.79
CA ALA A 81 13.70 12.82 30.73
C ALA A 81 12.40 12.39 30.02
N HIS A 82 12.49 11.69 28.88
CA HIS A 82 11.51 11.55 27.80
C HIS A 82 11.65 12.66 26.74
N ALA A 83 12.72 12.63 25.93
CA ALA A 83 12.69 13.39 24.68
C ALA A 83 11.80 12.63 23.68
N ASP A 84 10.80 13.34 23.17
CA ASP A 84 9.89 12.96 22.09
C ASP A 84 10.57 12.71 20.73
N THR A 85 11.90 12.48 20.69
CA THR A 85 12.50 11.86 19.51
C THR A 85 11.90 10.48 19.35
N PRO A 86 11.52 10.05 18.13
CA PRO A 86 11.18 8.66 17.93
C PRO A 86 12.42 7.85 18.30
N ASP A 87 12.36 7.19 19.46
CA ASP A 87 13.31 6.14 19.84
C ASP A 87 13.52 5.29 18.59
N LEU A 88 14.76 4.93 18.27
CA LEU A 88 15.09 4.04 17.16
C LEU A 88 14.12 2.85 17.11
N ARG A 89 13.71 2.38 18.30
CA ARG A 89 12.69 1.35 18.46
C ARG A 89 11.32 1.74 17.93
N THR A 90 10.82 2.93 18.25
CA THR A 90 9.55 3.46 17.77
C THR A 90 9.56 3.71 16.26
N ALA A 91 10.64 4.28 15.72
CA ALA A 91 10.78 4.50 14.27
C ALA A 91 10.81 3.18 13.49
N ALA A 92 11.55 2.20 13.99
CA ALA A 92 11.60 0.86 13.40
C ALA A 92 10.25 0.14 13.54
N ALA A 93 9.56 0.25 14.68
CA ALA A 93 8.22 -0.30 14.87
C ALA A 93 7.21 0.32 13.90
N GLN A 94 7.24 1.64 13.72
CA GLN A 94 6.35 2.35 12.80
C GLN A 94 6.57 1.92 11.35
N THR A 95 7.83 1.73 10.94
CA THR A 95 8.16 1.22 9.60
C THR A 95 7.59 -0.19 9.41
N LEU A 96 7.81 -1.09 10.37
CA LEU A 96 7.25 -2.44 10.32
C LEU A 96 5.72 -2.44 10.25
N VAL A 97 5.06 -1.64 11.08
CA VAL A 97 3.59 -1.54 11.07
C VAL A 97 3.12 -1.00 9.73
N ARG A 98 3.70 0.09 9.22
CA ARG A 98 3.32 0.66 7.92
C ARG A 98 3.40 -0.37 6.79
N ASP A 99 4.46 -1.17 6.76
CA ASP A 99 4.70 -2.12 5.68
C ASP A 99 3.81 -3.38 5.81
N THR A 100 3.39 -3.74 7.03
CA THR A 100 2.60 -4.95 7.32
C THR A 100 1.09 -4.68 7.43
N LEU A 101 0.70 -3.44 7.76
CA LEU A 101 -0.68 -3.02 7.97
C LEU A 101 -1.62 -3.32 6.80
N PRO A 102 -1.24 -3.13 5.53
CA PRO A 102 -2.13 -3.45 4.41
C PRO A 102 -2.55 -4.93 4.38
N ALA A 103 -1.59 -5.83 4.62
CA ALA A 103 -1.84 -7.26 4.66
C ALA A 103 -2.67 -7.66 5.89
N ALA A 104 -2.34 -7.11 7.06
CA ALA A 104 -3.09 -7.36 8.28
C ALA A 104 -4.53 -6.85 8.19
N TRP A 105 -4.72 -5.65 7.64
CA TRP A 105 -6.03 -5.07 7.37
C TRP A 105 -6.85 -5.95 6.42
N ALA A 106 -6.25 -6.43 5.33
CA ALA A 106 -6.93 -7.32 4.38
C ALA A 106 -7.36 -8.66 5.00
N ALA A 107 -6.61 -9.16 5.98
CA ALA A 107 -6.94 -10.39 6.71
C ALA A 107 -8.03 -10.20 7.78
N CYS A 108 -8.31 -8.96 8.22
CA CYS A 108 -9.42 -8.67 9.12
C CYS A 108 -10.79 -8.89 8.45
N SER A 109 -11.77 -9.27 9.28
CA SER A 109 -13.14 -9.45 8.80
C SER A 109 -13.70 -8.16 8.19
N PRO A 110 -14.61 -8.23 7.20
CA PRO A 110 -15.25 -7.03 6.66
C PRO A 110 -15.97 -6.20 7.73
N ARG A 111 -16.50 -6.85 8.76
CA ARG A 111 -17.14 -6.21 9.91
C ARG A 111 -16.15 -5.34 10.67
N ASP A 112 -14.99 -5.89 11.04
CA ASP A 112 -13.97 -5.19 11.83
C ASP A 112 -13.41 -3.99 11.05
N ARG A 113 -13.12 -4.19 9.76
CA ARG A 113 -12.66 -3.10 8.88
C ARG A 113 -13.67 -1.97 8.77
N THR A 114 -14.96 -2.30 8.65
CA THR A 114 -16.02 -1.29 8.55
C THR A 114 -16.15 -0.50 9.85
N LEU A 115 -16.15 -1.19 11.00
CA LEU A 115 -16.21 -0.54 12.31
C LEU A 115 -15.02 0.38 12.54
N LEU A 116 -13.79 -0.09 12.27
CA LEU A 116 -12.58 0.72 12.42
C LEU A 116 -12.55 1.90 11.45
N THR A 117 -12.98 1.72 10.19
CA THR A 117 -13.07 2.83 9.22
C THR A 117 -14.08 3.87 9.68
N ALA A 118 -15.26 3.44 10.11
CA ALA A 118 -16.30 4.35 10.54
C ALA A 118 -15.92 5.12 11.81
N HIS A 119 -15.23 4.46 12.75
CA HIS A 119 -14.80 5.08 13.99
C HIS A 119 -13.55 5.96 13.83
N LEU A 120 -12.50 5.49 13.14
CA LEU A 120 -11.18 6.15 13.11
C LEU A 120 -11.00 7.13 11.94
N TYR A 121 -11.64 6.84 10.80
CA TYR A 121 -11.48 7.63 9.57
C TYR A 121 -12.67 8.57 9.33
N LEU A 122 -13.90 8.11 9.57
CA LEU A 122 -15.09 8.95 9.47
C LEU A 122 -15.43 9.70 10.76
N ASP A 123 -14.68 9.46 11.85
CA ASP A 123 -14.85 10.08 13.17
C ASP A 123 -16.29 9.95 13.72
N LEU A 124 -16.94 8.81 13.45
CA LEU A 124 -18.29 8.57 13.94
C LEU A 124 -18.26 8.12 15.40
N SER A 125 -19.05 8.82 16.22
CA SER A 125 -19.24 8.46 17.63
C SER A 125 -19.92 7.10 17.78
N ALA A 126 -19.67 6.42 18.90
CA ALA A 126 -20.33 5.16 19.24
C ALA A 126 -21.86 5.30 19.26
N ALA A 127 -22.39 6.45 19.71
CA ALA A 127 -23.82 6.74 19.71
C ALA A 127 -24.40 6.85 18.27
N THR A 128 -23.66 7.44 17.34
CA THR A 128 -24.06 7.53 15.94
C THR A 128 -24.08 6.15 15.29
N LEU A 129 -23.05 5.34 15.53
CA LEU A 129 -22.98 3.97 15.01
C LEU A 129 -24.05 3.06 15.62
N ALA A 130 -24.31 3.18 16.92
CA ALA A 130 -25.38 2.49 17.63
C ALA A 130 -26.74 2.74 16.97
N SER A 131 -27.04 4.01 16.64
CA SER A 131 -28.29 4.39 15.96
C SER A 131 -28.46 3.82 14.55
N LEU A 132 -27.36 3.47 13.88
CA LEU A 132 -27.38 2.90 12.52
C LEU A 132 -27.57 1.38 12.52
N VAL A 133 -27.17 0.70 13.60
CA VAL A 133 -27.10 -0.77 13.68
C VAL A 133 -28.07 -1.34 14.72
N ASP A 134 -28.88 -0.49 15.37
CA ASP A 134 -29.83 -0.85 16.42
C ASP A 134 -29.16 -1.62 17.59
N LEU A 135 -27.97 -1.14 17.98
CA LEU A 135 -27.19 -1.65 19.11
C LEU A 135 -27.05 -0.58 20.19
N SER A 136 -26.63 -0.95 21.40
CA SER A 136 -26.28 0.04 22.42
C SER A 136 -24.91 0.69 22.10
N ALA A 137 -24.67 1.90 22.62
CA ALA A 137 -23.37 2.56 22.47
C ALA A 137 -22.22 1.76 23.12
N GLU A 138 -22.49 1.09 24.24
CA GLU A 138 -21.53 0.24 24.95
C GLU A 138 -21.15 -1.00 24.13
N ASP A 139 -22.12 -1.62 23.44
CA ASP A 139 -21.85 -2.73 22.53
C ASP A 139 -20.98 -2.31 21.34
N ILE A 140 -21.19 -1.10 20.83
CA ILE A 140 -20.36 -0.55 19.74
C ILE A 140 -18.94 -0.28 20.22
N GLU A 141 -18.74 0.34 21.39
CA GLU A 141 -17.41 0.57 21.95
C GLU A 141 -16.67 -0.76 22.16
N THR A 142 -17.36 -1.77 22.71
CA THR A 142 -16.83 -3.11 22.88
C THR A 142 -16.46 -3.75 21.54
N ALA A 143 -17.31 -3.59 20.52
CA ALA A 143 -17.04 -4.11 19.18
C ALA A 143 -15.84 -3.42 18.51
N VAL A 144 -15.69 -2.10 18.66
CA VAL A 144 -14.53 -1.34 18.17
C VAL A 144 -13.24 -1.80 18.86
N GLN A 145 -13.26 -1.96 20.19
CA GLN A 145 -12.09 -2.45 20.92
C GLN A 145 -11.73 -3.88 20.51
N THR A 146 -12.73 -4.73 20.30
CA THR A 146 -12.53 -6.09 19.79
C THR A 146 -11.92 -6.08 18.39
N ALA A 147 -12.42 -5.23 17.49
CA ALA A 147 -11.87 -5.07 16.15
C ALA A 147 -10.41 -4.58 16.18
N ARG A 148 -10.08 -3.62 17.05
CA ARG A 148 -8.70 -3.14 17.27
C ARG A 148 -7.81 -4.26 17.78
N ALA A 149 -8.26 -5.03 18.77
CA ALA A 149 -7.52 -6.17 19.32
C ALA A 149 -7.28 -7.26 18.27
N THR A 150 -8.28 -7.56 17.43
CA THR A 150 -8.16 -8.51 16.31
C THR A 150 -7.10 -8.03 15.31
N LEU A 151 -7.17 -6.77 14.86
CA LEU A 151 -6.16 -6.22 13.94
C LEU A 151 -4.75 -6.28 14.55
N ARG A 152 -4.62 -5.95 15.84
CA ARG A 152 -3.34 -6.03 16.55
C ARG A 152 -2.83 -7.48 16.63
N ALA A 153 -3.71 -8.45 16.88
CA ALA A 153 -3.36 -9.86 16.86
C ALA A 153 -2.88 -10.31 15.47
N THR A 154 -3.61 -9.92 14.40
CA THR A 154 -3.22 -10.21 13.02
C THR A 154 -1.87 -9.61 12.65
N LEU A 155 -1.60 -8.36 13.04
CA LEU A 155 -0.27 -7.74 12.89
C LEU A 155 0.81 -8.55 13.60
N ARG A 156 0.57 -8.98 14.85
CA ARG A 156 1.54 -9.78 15.63
C ARG A 156 1.82 -11.14 15.04
N ASP A 157 0.86 -11.75 14.35
CA ASP A 157 1.01 -13.06 13.72
C ASP A 157 1.79 -12.99 12.40
N MET A 158 1.81 -11.81 11.76
CA MET A 158 2.62 -11.57 10.56
C MET A 158 4.08 -11.20 10.87
N LEU A 159 4.39 -10.81 12.11
CA LEU A 159 5.73 -10.39 12.54
C LEU A 159 6.48 -11.52 13.25
N VAL A 160 7.79 -11.62 13.03
CA VAL A 160 8.62 -12.70 13.61
C VAL A 160 9.54 -12.22 14.73
N GLY A 161 9.63 -13.01 15.80
CA GLY A 161 10.62 -12.88 16.88
C GLY A 161 10.86 -11.44 17.36
N PRO A 162 12.02 -10.81 17.06
CA PRO A 162 12.33 -9.44 17.48
C PRO A 162 11.37 -8.37 16.96
N GLN A 163 10.81 -8.54 15.75
CA GLN A 163 9.87 -7.57 15.16
C GLN A 163 8.57 -7.50 15.96
N ARG A 164 8.04 -8.67 16.36
CA ARG A 164 6.84 -8.78 17.19
C ARG A 164 7.05 -8.11 18.54
N MET A 165 8.17 -8.41 19.21
CA MET A 165 8.52 -7.78 20.49
C MET A 165 8.68 -6.26 20.37
N LEU A 166 9.24 -5.80 19.25
CA LEU A 166 9.42 -4.38 19.00
C LEU A 166 8.08 -3.65 18.88
N VAL A 167 7.14 -4.17 18.09
CA VAL A 167 5.79 -3.60 17.96
C VAL A 167 5.01 -3.69 19.27
N ASP A 168 5.13 -4.79 20.02
CA ASP A 168 4.45 -4.96 21.31
C ASP A 168 4.91 -3.95 22.37
N THR A 169 6.19 -3.54 22.34
CA THR A 169 6.78 -2.68 23.38
C THR A 169 6.90 -1.22 23.01
N ALA A 170 7.11 -0.90 21.73
CA ALA A 170 7.41 0.45 21.26
C ALA A 170 6.26 1.08 20.45
N PHE A 171 5.16 0.37 20.19
CA PHE A 171 4.07 0.84 19.35
C PHE A 171 2.71 0.82 20.05
N PRO A 172 2.29 1.92 20.70
CA PRO A 172 1.03 2.00 21.43
C PRO A 172 -0.19 2.03 20.49
N ASP A 173 -1.37 1.72 21.03
CA ASP A 173 -2.62 1.67 20.26
C ASP A 173 -3.03 3.02 19.64
N SER A 174 -2.70 4.15 20.29
CA SER A 174 -2.95 5.48 19.70
C SER A 174 -2.20 5.69 18.38
N ARG A 175 -0.97 5.18 18.28
CA ARG A 175 -0.20 5.24 17.02
C ARG A 175 -0.69 4.26 15.97
N LEU A 176 -1.31 3.16 16.41
CA LEU A 176 -1.98 2.23 15.50
C LEU A 176 -3.19 2.91 14.86
N ASP A 177 -3.99 3.63 15.63
CA ASP A 177 -5.13 4.39 15.12
C ASP A 177 -4.69 5.43 14.07
N ASP A 178 -3.63 6.19 14.36
CA ASP A 178 -3.05 7.15 13.41
C ASP A 178 -2.54 6.45 12.13
N SER A 179 -1.87 5.31 12.27
CA SER A 179 -1.37 4.55 11.11
C SER A 179 -2.50 3.97 10.26
N ILE A 180 -3.62 3.57 10.86
CA ILE A 180 -4.82 3.15 10.13
C ILE A 180 -5.39 4.33 9.35
N ARG A 181 -5.48 5.51 9.97
CA ARG A 181 -5.97 6.71 9.29
C ARG A 181 -5.09 7.07 8.09
N ASP A 182 -3.77 7.11 8.28
CA ASP A 182 -2.80 7.39 7.20
C ASP A 182 -2.88 6.36 6.08
N TYR A 183 -3.03 5.07 6.43
CA TYR A 183 -3.21 4.00 5.46
C TYR A 183 -4.51 4.17 4.65
N LEU A 184 -5.64 4.43 5.30
CA LEU A 184 -6.92 4.61 4.60
C LEU A 184 -6.91 5.87 3.72
N GLU A 185 -6.30 6.96 4.18
CA GLU A 185 -6.16 8.19 3.40
C GLU A 185 -5.29 7.98 2.15
N SER A 186 -4.17 7.25 2.30
CA SER A 186 -3.25 6.98 1.18
C SER A 186 -3.78 5.94 0.19
N ASP A 187 -4.41 4.86 0.66
CA ASP A 187 -4.88 3.75 -0.17
C ASP A 187 -6.25 4.01 -0.80
N HIS A 188 -7.19 4.59 -0.05
CA HIS A 188 -8.56 4.81 -0.54
C HIS A 188 -8.79 6.21 -1.08
N GLY A 189 -7.91 7.17 -0.76
CA GLY A 189 -7.82 8.48 -1.38
C GLY A 189 -9.15 9.24 -1.48
N ALA A 190 -9.17 10.23 -2.37
CA ALA A 190 -10.39 10.96 -2.66
C ALA A 190 -11.19 10.23 -3.74
N ALA A 191 -12.52 10.16 -3.57
CA ALA A 191 -13.42 9.51 -4.53
C ALA A 191 -13.13 9.95 -5.99
N PRO A 192 -13.07 9.03 -6.97
CA PRO A 192 -12.77 9.36 -8.36
C PRO A 192 -13.67 10.47 -8.92
N ARG A 193 -13.12 11.35 -9.77
CA ARG A 193 -13.91 12.46 -10.37
C ARG A 193 -15.10 11.96 -11.17
N SER A 194 -14.95 10.81 -11.84
CA SER A 194 -16.02 10.12 -12.57
C SER A 194 -17.18 9.75 -11.65
N LEU A 195 -16.88 9.19 -10.47
CA LEU A 195 -17.88 8.87 -9.45
C LEU A 195 -18.56 10.14 -8.93
N ARG A 196 -17.80 11.21 -8.62
CA ARG A 196 -18.38 12.48 -8.19
C ARG A 196 -19.32 13.07 -9.23
N ALA A 197 -18.92 13.05 -10.50
CA ALA A 197 -19.73 13.55 -11.61
C ALA A 197 -20.98 12.69 -11.83
N ALA A 198 -20.88 11.36 -11.71
CA ALA A 198 -22.01 10.45 -11.79
C ALA A 198 -23.01 10.70 -10.65
N VAL A 199 -22.54 10.73 -9.40
CA VAL A 199 -23.37 11.01 -8.22
C VAL A 199 -24.02 12.39 -8.32
N THR A 200 -23.29 13.41 -8.77
CA THR A 200 -23.85 14.76 -8.97
C THR A 200 -24.96 14.74 -10.01
N ARG A 201 -24.78 14.05 -11.13
CA ARG A 201 -25.82 13.87 -12.16
C ARG A 201 -27.05 13.17 -11.61
N THR A 202 -26.88 12.08 -10.85
CA THR A 202 -28.00 11.37 -10.23
C THR A 202 -28.78 12.27 -9.27
N ILE A 203 -28.10 13.03 -8.42
CA ILE A 203 -28.74 13.98 -7.49
C ILE A 203 -29.46 15.10 -8.26
N GLN A 204 -28.89 15.59 -9.36
CA GLN A 204 -29.50 16.63 -10.18
C GLN A 204 -30.72 16.11 -10.97
N ALA A 205 -30.67 14.88 -11.46
CA ALA A 205 -31.78 14.23 -12.14
C ALA A 205 -33.00 14.07 -11.20
N GLU A 206 -32.77 13.67 -9.96
CA GLU A 206 -33.84 13.58 -8.93
C GLU A 206 -34.38 14.95 -8.49
N ARG A 207 -33.53 16.00 -8.51
CA ARG A 207 -33.93 17.37 -8.16
C ARG A 207 -34.63 18.12 -9.28
N THR A 208 -34.53 17.65 -10.52
CA THR A 208 -35.22 18.25 -11.66
C THR A 208 -36.52 17.47 -11.84
N PRO A 209 -37.67 17.94 -11.33
CA PRO A 209 -38.94 17.32 -11.67
C PRO A 209 -39.07 17.43 -13.20
N SER A 210 -39.04 16.29 -13.88
CA SER A 210 -39.19 16.22 -15.33
C SER A 210 -40.58 16.75 -15.69
N SER A 211 -40.63 18.03 -16.04
CA SER A 211 -41.78 18.77 -16.59
C SER A 211 -42.17 18.31 -18.00
N GLN A 212 -41.89 17.06 -18.35
CA GLN A 212 -42.13 16.48 -19.67
C GLN A 212 -42.73 15.07 -19.55
N THR A 213 -43.84 14.96 -18.83
CA THR A 213 -44.90 14.00 -19.16
C THR A 213 -46.25 14.53 -18.65
N ARG A 214 -46.64 15.71 -19.15
CA ARG A 214 -48.00 16.25 -18.98
C ARG A 214 -48.69 16.22 -20.34
N GLU A 215 -49.17 15.03 -20.71
CA GLU A 215 -50.48 14.80 -21.34
C GLU A 215 -50.64 13.29 -21.61
N GLN A 216 -51.85 12.76 -21.36
CA GLN A 216 -52.26 11.35 -21.50
C GLN A 216 -51.82 10.34 -20.42
N ARG A 217 -52.37 10.49 -19.21
CA ARG A 217 -53.39 9.55 -18.69
C ARG A 217 -53.89 10.04 -17.34
N SER A 218 -54.95 10.82 -17.41
CA SER A 218 -55.82 11.12 -16.29
C SER A 218 -56.49 9.85 -15.76
N SER A 219 -56.67 9.84 -14.43
CA SER A 219 -57.58 8.98 -13.64
C SER A 219 -57.08 7.59 -13.24
N ARG A 220 -56.33 7.54 -12.14
CA ARG A 220 -56.67 6.81 -10.90
C ARG A 220 -55.40 6.52 -10.09
N ARG A 221 -55.08 7.40 -9.16
CA ARG A 221 -54.78 7.04 -7.75
C ARG A 221 -54.47 8.30 -6.97
N ARG A 222 -55.52 8.80 -6.31
CA ARG A 222 -55.41 9.63 -5.11
C ARG A 222 -54.95 8.74 -3.96
N SER A 223 -54.15 9.36 -3.09
CA SER A 223 -53.72 8.96 -1.74
C SER A 223 -52.35 8.28 -1.63
N GLN A 224 -51.60 8.72 -0.61
CA GLN A 224 -50.23 8.35 -0.20
C GLN A 224 -49.06 9.20 -0.73
N TRP A 225 -49.24 10.52 -0.87
CA TRP A 225 -48.13 11.46 -1.09
C TRP A 225 -47.98 12.47 0.06
N LEU A 226 -47.87 11.94 1.28
CA LEU A 226 -47.38 12.64 2.47
C LEU A 226 -46.56 11.63 3.27
N LYS A 227 -45.30 12.00 3.58
CA LYS A 227 -44.25 11.24 4.31
C LYS A 227 -43.17 10.55 3.44
N THR A 228 -42.52 11.30 2.55
CA THR A 228 -41.22 10.95 1.97
C THR A 228 -40.23 12.08 2.21
N GLY A 229 -39.96 12.35 3.49
CA GLY A 229 -38.92 13.27 3.96
C GLY A 229 -37.81 12.58 4.76
N GLY A 230 -37.69 11.24 4.67
CA GLY A 230 -36.81 10.46 5.54
C GLY A 230 -36.35 9.11 4.97
N VAL A 231 -36.03 9.03 3.67
CA VAL A 231 -35.63 7.77 3.03
C VAL A 231 -34.14 7.70 2.67
N MET A 232 -33.37 8.79 2.78
CA MET A 232 -31.92 8.74 2.51
C MET A 232 -31.06 8.24 3.68
N ALA A 233 -31.61 8.12 4.89
CA ALA A 233 -30.93 7.47 6.02
C ALA A 233 -31.23 5.95 6.11
N GLY A 234 -32.32 5.49 5.48
CA GLY A 234 -32.76 4.09 5.55
C GLY A 234 -32.02 3.13 4.62
N LEU A 235 -31.43 3.61 3.52
CA LEU A 235 -30.71 2.77 2.57
C LEU A 235 -29.30 2.37 3.05
N LEU A 236 -28.72 3.11 4.01
CA LEU A 236 -27.45 2.77 4.65
C LEU A 236 -27.64 1.78 5.83
N ALA A 237 -28.76 1.87 6.55
CA ALA A 237 -29.09 0.94 7.64
C ALA A 237 -29.54 -0.45 7.13
N LEU A 238 -30.21 -0.53 5.97
CA LEU A 238 -30.66 -1.82 5.41
C LEU A 238 -29.52 -2.66 4.80
N PHE A 239 -28.39 -2.04 4.43
CA PHE A 239 -27.23 -2.79 3.93
C PHE A 239 -26.42 -3.46 5.06
N VAL A 240 -26.49 -2.94 6.29
CA VAL A 240 -25.81 -3.53 7.47
C VAL A 240 -26.66 -4.64 8.10
N VAL A 241 -27.99 -4.50 8.13
CA VAL A 241 -28.87 -5.48 8.77
C VAL A 241 -29.16 -6.71 7.87
N ALA A 242 -29.24 -6.55 6.54
CA ALA A 242 -29.52 -7.68 5.65
C ALA A 242 -28.34 -8.65 5.44
N TRP A 243 -27.09 -8.21 5.69
CA TRP A 243 -25.91 -9.09 5.57
C TRP A 243 -25.57 -9.82 6.88
N GLY A 244 -26.04 -9.30 8.03
CA GLY A 244 -25.71 -9.83 9.36
C GLY A 244 -26.50 -11.06 9.81
N LEU A 245 -27.59 -11.43 9.13
CA LEU A 245 -28.45 -12.56 9.53
C LEU A 245 -28.60 -13.70 8.52
N HIS A 246 -27.96 -13.66 7.34
CA HIS A 246 -28.10 -14.73 6.34
C HIS A 246 -26.99 -15.81 6.37
N THR A 247 -26.05 -15.74 7.32
CA THR A 247 -24.95 -16.74 7.43
C THR A 247 -25.23 -17.86 8.42
N LEU A 248 -26.43 -17.92 8.99
CA LEU A 248 -26.89 -19.07 9.75
C LEU A 248 -28.15 -19.62 9.07
N TRP A 249 -27.95 -20.67 8.27
CA TRP A 249 -28.97 -21.67 7.92
C TRP A 249 -29.93 -21.40 6.73
N VAL A 250 -29.37 -21.36 5.51
CA VAL A 250 -29.95 -21.91 4.26
C VAL A 250 -28.73 -22.25 3.38
N GLY A 251 -28.53 -23.38 2.73
CA GLY A 251 -29.26 -24.60 2.47
C GLY A 251 -28.36 -25.34 1.48
N SER A 252 -28.21 -26.65 1.64
CA SER A 252 -27.35 -27.48 0.80
C SER A 252 -27.93 -27.57 -0.61
N ASP A 253 -27.68 -26.57 -1.45
CA ASP A 253 -27.80 -26.71 -2.89
C ASP A 253 -26.48 -27.25 -3.43
N THR A 254 -26.53 -28.53 -3.83
CA THR A 254 -25.52 -29.15 -4.69
C THR A 254 -25.40 -28.36 -5.99
N ALA A 255 -24.54 -27.35 -5.99
CA ALA A 255 -24.07 -26.72 -7.22
C ALA A 255 -23.23 -27.75 -8.00
N PRO A 256 -23.42 -27.85 -9.34
CA PRO A 256 -22.67 -28.78 -10.16
C PRO A 256 -21.17 -28.47 -10.03
N SER A 257 -20.37 -29.52 -9.93
CA SER A 257 -18.92 -29.45 -9.76
C SER A 257 -18.28 -28.61 -10.86
N SER A 258 -18.10 -27.31 -10.62
CA SER A 258 -17.37 -26.43 -11.51
C SER A 258 -15.89 -26.82 -11.42
N THR A 259 -15.42 -27.58 -12.41
CA THR A 259 -14.01 -27.94 -12.54
C THR A 259 -13.21 -26.64 -12.68
N SER A 260 -12.50 -26.23 -11.64
CA SER A 260 -11.65 -25.04 -11.70
C SER A 260 -10.58 -25.24 -12.77
N THR A 261 -10.38 -24.23 -13.62
CA THR A 261 -9.35 -24.23 -14.64
C THR A 261 -8.06 -23.60 -14.09
N SER A 262 -6.87 -24.01 -14.52
CA SER A 262 -5.63 -23.32 -14.08
C SER A 262 -5.55 -21.89 -14.65
N LEU A 263 -4.91 -20.94 -13.96
CA LEU A 263 -4.73 -19.56 -14.46
C LEU A 263 -4.10 -19.52 -15.86
N VAL A 264 -3.17 -20.43 -16.12
CA VAL A 264 -2.48 -20.59 -17.39
C VAL A 264 -3.47 -20.97 -18.50
N ALA A 265 -4.28 -22.02 -18.27
CA ALA A 265 -5.27 -22.48 -19.23
C ALA A 265 -6.47 -21.52 -19.37
N PHE A 266 -6.76 -20.76 -18.33
CA PHE A 266 -7.75 -19.70 -18.37
C PHE A 266 -7.29 -18.56 -19.28
N SER A 267 -6.07 -18.06 -19.05
CA SER A 267 -5.48 -16.96 -19.82
C SER A 267 -5.31 -17.33 -21.30
N ALA A 268 -4.80 -18.53 -21.59
CA ALA A 268 -4.59 -19.00 -22.96
C ALA A 268 -5.89 -19.09 -23.78
N ARG A 269 -7.02 -19.39 -23.14
CA ARG A 269 -8.33 -19.50 -23.80
C ARG A 269 -9.05 -18.16 -23.98
N HIS A 270 -8.79 -17.18 -23.12
CA HIS A 270 -9.54 -15.92 -23.09
C HIS A 270 -8.76 -14.71 -23.57
N ALA A 271 -7.44 -14.81 -23.78
CA ALA A 271 -6.60 -13.70 -24.24
C ALA A 271 -7.15 -13.03 -25.52
N ASP A 272 -7.60 -13.84 -26.48
CA ASP A 272 -8.13 -13.39 -27.76
C ASP A 272 -9.55 -12.78 -27.67
N MET A 273 -10.24 -12.91 -26.52
CA MET A 273 -11.58 -12.36 -26.29
C MET A 273 -11.55 -10.94 -25.71
N ALA A 274 -10.36 -10.39 -25.47
CA ALA A 274 -10.21 -9.05 -24.92
C ALA A 274 -10.71 -7.98 -25.90
N GLN A 275 -11.38 -6.96 -25.37
CA GLN A 275 -11.94 -5.86 -26.15
C GLN A 275 -11.00 -4.65 -26.14
N PRO A 276 -10.89 -3.90 -27.25
CA PRO A 276 -10.00 -2.75 -27.33
C PRO A 276 -10.40 -1.63 -26.37
N LEU A 277 -9.42 -1.16 -25.58
CA LEU A 277 -9.55 0.03 -24.73
C LEU A 277 -8.77 1.23 -25.32
N LEU A 278 -7.57 0.98 -25.83
CA LEU A 278 -6.72 2.01 -26.45
C LEU A 278 -5.93 1.45 -27.63
N ASP A 279 -6.06 2.09 -28.79
CA ASP A 279 -5.37 1.77 -30.04
C ASP A 279 -5.08 3.06 -30.86
N PRO A 280 -3.82 3.40 -31.19
CA PRO A 280 -2.59 2.73 -30.78
C PRO A 280 -2.22 3.01 -29.32
N ALA A 281 -1.48 2.10 -28.71
CA ALA A 281 -0.99 2.22 -27.34
C ALA A 281 0.54 2.25 -27.30
N THR A 282 1.10 3.25 -26.63
CA THR A 282 2.49 3.24 -26.14
C THR A 282 2.51 2.83 -24.67
N PRO A 283 3.67 2.43 -24.09
CA PRO A 283 3.75 2.11 -22.67
C PRO A 283 3.16 3.21 -21.78
N ASP A 284 3.60 4.45 -21.94
CA ASP A 284 3.14 5.59 -21.14
C ASP A 284 1.63 5.87 -21.33
N SER A 285 1.13 5.76 -22.56
CA SER A 285 -0.29 6.00 -22.84
C SER A 285 -1.17 4.89 -22.30
N ALA A 286 -0.72 3.63 -22.35
CA ALA A 286 -1.44 2.49 -21.79
C ALA A 286 -1.51 2.57 -20.27
N GLN A 287 -0.39 2.91 -19.61
CA GLN A 287 -0.37 3.12 -18.15
C GLN A 287 -1.29 4.27 -17.74
N SER A 288 -1.21 5.40 -18.43
CA SER A 288 -2.03 6.58 -18.15
C SER A 288 -3.52 6.29 -18.39
N ALA A 289 -3.87 5.65 -19.50
CA ALA A 289 -5.26 5.29 -19.80
C ALA A 289 -5.82 4.29 -18.79
N TRP A 290 -5.03 3.28 -18.40
CA TRP A 290 -5.45 2.31 -17.38
C TRP A 290 -5.63 2.97 -16.00
N GLN A 291 -4.70 3.83 -15.59
CA GLN A 291 -4.81 4.59 -14.34
C GLN A 291 -6.04 5.51 -14.34
N GLN A 292 -6.35 6.15 -15.47
CA GLN A 292 -7.51 7.05 -15.59
C GLN A 292 -8.84 6.30 -15.60
N THR A 293 -8.91 5.15 -16.26
CA THR A 293 -10.16 4.38 -16.41
C THR A 293 -10.44 3.46 -15.22
N GLN A 294 -9.40 2.82 -14.67
CA GLN A 294 -9.51 1.78 -13.64
C GLN A 294 -8.95 2.22 -12.28
N GLY A 295 -8.31 3.39 -12.18
CA GLY A 295 -7.80 3.91 -10.90
C GLY A 295 -6.61 3.13 -10.33
N THR A 296 -6.06 2.16 -11.05
CA THR A 296 -4.96 1.29 -10.58
C THR A 296 -3.73 1.45 -11.47
N SER A 297 -2.54 1.33 -10.88
CA SER A 297 -1.29 1.42 -11.64
C SER A 297 -1.05 0.13 -12.42
N LEU A 298 -0.69 0.26 -13.69
CA LEU A 298 -0.27 -0.83 -14.59
C LEU A 298 1.21 -0.62 -14.92
N ILE A 299 2.01 -1.67 -14.86
CA ILE A 299 3.39 -1.64 -15.36
C ILE A 299 3.37 -2.34 -16.72
N VAL A 300 3.82 -1.65 -17.76
CA VAL A 300 3.90 -2.24 -19.10
C VAL A 300 5.30 -2.86 -19.26
N PRO A 301 5.41 -4.19 -19.35
CA PRO A 301 6.71 -4.86 -19.50
C PRO A 301 7.32 -4.57 -20.87
N ALA A 302 8.64 -4.42 -20.95
CA ALA A 302 9.32 -4.34 -22.23
C ALA A 302 9.50 -5.77 -22.79
N VAL A 303 9.13 -5.97 -24.05
CA VAL A 303 9.29 -7.25 -24.74
C VAL A 303 10.22 -7.06 -25.93
N ALA A 304 11.38 -7.71 -25.92
CA ALA A 304 12.34 -7.58 -27.02
C ALA A 304 11.75 -8.17 -28.32
N GLN A 305 11.91 -7.45 -29.42
CA GLN A 305 11.36 -7.78 -30.74
C GLN A 305 9.83 -7.80 -30.79
N ALA A 306 9.16 -7.14 -29.85
CA ALA A 306 7.73 -6.91 -29.93
C ALA A 306 7.40 -5.47 -29.55
N GLU A 307 6.49 -4.85 -30.29
CA GLU A 307 6.03 -3.49 -30.01
C GLU A 307 4.63 -3.55 -29.40
N LEU A 308 4.41 -2.83 -28.31
CA LEU A 308 3.05 -2.63 -27.81
C LEU A 308 2.26 -1.90 -28.90
N ARG A 309 1.15 -2.49 -29.32
CA ARG A 309 0.24 -1.88 -30.29
C ARG A 309 -1.05 -1.43 -29.65
N ARG A 310 -1.56 -2.22 -28.70
CA ARG A 310 -2.90 -2.02 -28.16
C ARG A 310 -3.00 -2.40 -26.69
N LEU A 311 -3.81 -1.65 -25.96
CA LEU A 311 -4.29 -2.04 -24.64
C LEU A 311 -5.75 -2.50 -24.80
N ASP A 312 -5.98 -3.76 -24.49
CA ASP A 312 -7.27 -4.41 -24.48
C ASP A 312 -7.72 -4.65 -23.02
N VAL A 313 -9.01 -4.95 -22.86
CA VAL A 313 -9.69 -5.25 -21.60
C VAL A 313 -10.36 -6.61 -21.72
N LEU A 314 -10.00 -7.52 -20.84
CA LEU A 314 -10.75 -8.74 -20.63
C LEU A 314 -11.75 -8.53 -19.48
N ALA A 315 -13.03 -8.38 -19.84
CA ALA A 315 -14.12 -8.24 -18.87
C ALA A 315 -14.50 -9.62 -18.31
N LEU A 316 -14.08 -9.90 -17.07
CA LEU A 316 -14.40 -11.14 -16.37
C LEU A 316 -15.69 -11.03 -15.54
N ASP A 317 -15.97 -9.81 -15.09
CA ASP A 317 -17.13 -9.35 -14.34
C ASP A 317 -17.25 -7.83 -14.55
N GLU A 318 -18.45 -7.26 -14.43
CA GLU A 318 -18.76 -5.86 -14.81
C GLU A 318 -17.87 -4.83 -14.09
N ASN A 319 -17.35 -5.17 -12.91
CA ASN A 319 -16.58 -4.25 -12.06
C ASN A 319 -15.08 -4.55 -11.97
N ARG A 320 -14.56 -5.58 -12.66
CA ARG A 320 -13.16 -6.02 -12.49
C ARG A 320 -12.52 -6.44 -13.82
N PRO A 321 -12.25 -5.50 -14.72
CA PRO A 321 -11.57 -5.79 -15.98
C PRO A 321 -10.10 -6.15 -15.75
N VAL A 322 -9.58 -7.10 -16.53
CA VAL A 322 -8.16 -7.45 -16.57
C VAL A 322 -7.51 -6.76 -17.78
N PRO A 323 -6.42 -6.00 -17.60
CA PRO A 323 -5.71 -5.39 -18.71
C PRO A 323 -4.99 -6.47 -19.52
N VAL A 324 -5.13 -6.38 -20.83
CA VAL A 324 -4.46 -7.25 -21.79
C VAL A 324 -3.63 -6.38 -22.72
N LEU A 325 -2.32 -6.47 -22.59
CA LEU A 325 -1.37 -5.75 -23.45
C LEU A 325 -1.10 -6.60 -24.68
N ARG A 326 -1.43 -6.07 -25.86
CA ARG A 326 -1.26 -6.76 -27.14
C ARG A 326 -0.03 -6.23 -27.84
N TYR A 327 0.94 -7.11 -28.01
CA TYR A 327 2.20 -6.86 -28.69
C TYR A 327 2.16 -7.45 -30.09
N GLU A 328 2.70 -6.72 -31.04
CA GLU A 328 3.01 -7.22 -32.38
C GLU A 328 4.48 -7.67 -32.38
N ILE A 329 4.72 -8.94 -32.69
CA ILE A 329 6.06 -9.53 -32.75
C ILE A 329 6.60 -9.38 -34.17
N VAL A 330 7.86 -8.98 -34.30
CA VAL A 330 8.56 -8.95 -35.60
C VAL A 330 8.65 -10.38 -36.15
N ASP A 331 8.23 -10.59 -37.40
CA ASP A 331 8.22 -11.88 -38.10
C ASP A 331 7.19 -12.92 -37.61
N ALA A 332 6.18 -12.53 -36.82
CA ALA A 332 5.05 -13.40 -36.48
C ALA A 332 3.73 -12.84 -37.01
N GLU A 333 2.86 -13.69 -37.56
CA GLU A 333 1.53 -13.28 -38.04
C GLU A 333 0.52 -13.08 -36.90
N THR A 334 0.80 -13.67 -35.74
CA THR A 334 -0.10 -13.65 -34.59
C THR A 334 0.48 -12.84 -33.43
N PRO A 335 -0.36 -12.06 -32.73
CA PRO A 335 0.09 -11.20 -31.66
C PRO A 335 0.42 -11.97 -30.38
N LEU A 336 1.29 -11.38 -29.57
CA LEU A 336 1.50 -11.79 -28.18
C LEU A 336 0.54 -11.03 -27.27
N TYR A 337 -0.12 -11.75 -26.37
CA TYR A 337 -0.97 -11.15 -25.34
C TYR A 337 -0.31 -11.27 -23.99
N VAL A 338 -0.29 -10.18 -23.23
CA VAL A 338 0.19 -10.15 -21.85
C VAL A 338 -0.91 -9.67 -20.94
N LEU A 339 -1.46 -10.58 -20.13
CA LEU A 339 -2.51 -10.30 -19.17
C LEU A 339 -1.86 -9.95 -17.83
N ALA A 340 -2.30 -8.87 -17.16
CA ALA A 340 -1.73 -8.47 -15.87
C ALA A 340 -2.76 -8.55 -14.75
N TYR A 341 -2.68 -9.60 -13.94
CA TYR A 341 -3.58 -9.89 -12.83
C TYR A 341 -3.07 -9.30 -11.52
N SER A 342 -3.93 -8.61 -10.78
CA SER A 342 -3.70 -8.33 -9.35
C SER A 342 -4.13 -9.51 -8.48
N TYR A 343 -3.60 -9.61 -7.26
CA TYR A 343 -4.05 -10.64 -6.31
C TYR A 343 -5.55 -10.55 -6.00
N ALA A 344 -6.10 -9.33 -5.90
CA ALA A 344 -7.53 -9.13 -5.72
C ALA A 344 -8.37 -9.67 -6.90
N GLN A 345 -7.86 -9.56 -8.13
CA GLN A 345 -8.51 -10.17 -9.30
C GLN A 345 -8.42 -11.70 -9.26
N LEU A 346 -7.27 -12.26 -8.88
CA LEU A 346 -7.10 -13.70 -8.76
C LEU A 346 -7.98 -14.32 -7.67
N ASP A 347 -8.12 -13.65 -6.52
CA ASP A 347 -8.98 -14.10 -5.43
C ASP A 347 -10.46 -14.07 -5.85
N ALA A 348 -10.88 -13.05 -6.59
CA ALA A 348 -12.22 -12.99 -7.16
C ALA A 348 -12.47 -14.11 -8.19
N LEU A 349 -11.42 -14.54 -8.91
CA LEU A 349 -11.49 -15.63 -9.87
C LEU A 349 -11.33 -17.02 -9.22
N ALA A 350 -10.97 -17.12 -7.95
CA ALA A 350 -10.68 -18.39 -7.27
C ALA A 350 -11.75 -19.49 -7.46
N PRO A 351 -13.07 -19.20 -7.55
CA PRO A 351 -14.07 -20.23 -7.84
C PRO A 351 -13.96 -20.85 -9.25
N ARG A 352 -13.36 -20.14 -10.20
CA ARG A 352 -13.27 -20.51 -11.63
C ARG A 352 -11.83 -20.83 -12.06
N VAL A 353 -10.86 -20.21 -11.41
CA VAL A 353 -9.46 -20.21 -11.77
C VAL A 353 -8.60 -20.57 -10.56
N THR A 354 -7.73 -21.55 -10.71
CA THR A 354 -6.78 -21.93 -9.67
C THR A 354 -5.35 -21.54 -10.05
N LEU A 355 -4.66 -20.92 -9.08
CA LEU A 355 -3.22 -20.76 -9.07
C LEU A 355 -2.66 -21.78 -8.09
N SER A 356 -1.92 -22.80 -8.58
CA SER A 356 -1.41 -23.85 -7.71
C SER A 356 -0.46 -23.27 -6.65
N ARG A 357 -0.46 -23.86 -5.45
CA ARG A 357 0.42 -23.42 -4.36
C ARG A 357 1.89 -23.44 -4.76
N ALA A 358 2.30 -24.47 -5.51
CA ALA A 358 3.66 -24.58 -6.04
C ALA A 358 3.99 -23.39 -6.96
N LEU A 359 3.10 -23.03 -7.88
CA LEU A 359 3.33 -21.92 -8.80
C LEU A 359 3.32 -20.56 -8.07
N ARG A 360 2.46 -20.41 -7.05
CA ARG A 360 2.46 -19.23 -6.18
C ARG A 360 3.80 -19.06 -5.45
N GLN A 361 4.35 -20.13 -4.88
CA GLN A 361 5.65 -20.12 -4.21
C GLN A 361 6.80 -19.80 -5.19
N THR A 362 6.77 -20.35 -6.41
CA THR A 362 7.78 -20.03 -7.42
C THR A 362 7.72 -18.56 -7.86
N LEU A 363 6.52 -17.96 -7.89
CA LEU A 363 6.32 -16.54 -8.22
C LEU A 363 6.56 -15.59 -7.02
N GLU A 364 6.87 -16.09 -5.82
CA GLU A 364 7.17 -15.21 -4.67
C GLU A 364 8.49 -14.46 -4.84
N ALA A 365 9.47 -15.07 -5.50
CA ALA A 365 10.72 -14.42 -5.86
C ALA A 365 10.51 -13.47 -7.07
N GLU A 366 10.79 -12.18 -6.88
CA GLU A 366 10.90 -11.24 -7.99
C GLU A 366 11.97 -11.75 -8.98
N ASP A 367 11.72 -11.58 -10.28
CA ASP A 367 12.55 -12.07 -11.40
C ASP A 367 12.50 -13.57 -11.75
N THR A 368 11.57 -14.33 -11.17
CA THR A 368 11.37 -15.75 -11.58
C THR A 368 10.35 -15.87 -12.71
N PHE A 369 10.78 -16.50 -13.81
CA PHE A 369 9.92 -16.84 -14.94
C PHE A 369 9.50 -18.31 -14.87
N VAL A 370 8.22 -18.57 -15.02
CA VAL A 370 7.64 -19.92 -15.06
C VAL A 370 7.03 -20.16 -16.43
N GLU A 371 7.62 -21.06 -17.20
CA GLU A 371 7.12 -21.45 -18.51
C GLU A 371 6.21 -22.68 -18.40
N GLN A 372 5.08 -22.64 -19.10
CA GLN A 372 4.17 -23.76 -19.25
C GLN A 372 3.71 -23.87 -20.71
N SER A 373 3.24 -25.05 -21.09
CA SER A 373 2.58 -25.28 -22.37
C SER A 373 1.14 -25.70 -22.12
N VAL A 374 0.19 -25.02 -22.77
CA VAL A 374 -1.23 -25.34 -22.70
C VAL A 374 -1.80 -25.30 -24.10
N ASP A 375 -2.47 -26.37 -24.52
CA ASP A 375 -3.10 -26.49 -25.85
C ASP A 375 -2.16 -26.15 -27.02
N GLY A 376 -0.87 -26.48 -26.87
CA GLY A 376 0.16 -26.19 -27.88
C GLY A 376 0.66 -24.75 -27.92
N ARG A 377 0.16 -23.87 -27.05
CA ARG A 377 0.65 -22.49 -26.84
C ARG A 377 1.63 -22.46 -25.68
N ALA A 378 2.74 -21.75 -25.87
CA ALA A 378 3.64 -21.43 -24.76
C ALA A 378 3.03 -20.30 -23.92
N VAL A 379 3.10 -20.45 -22.60
CA VAL A 379 2.62 -19.45 -21.63
C VAL A 379 3.71 -19.18 -20.62
N LEU A 380 4.04 -17.92 -20.41
CA LEU A 380 5.06 -17.49 -19.48
C LEU A 380 4.44 -16.66 -18.37
N LEU A 381 4.78 -16.99 -17.13
CA LEU A 381 4.29 -16.31 -15.94
C LEU A 381 5.45 -15.69 -15.18
N TRP A 382 5.28 -14.47 -14.72
CA TRP A 382 6.22 -13.80 -13.83
C TRP A 382 5.48 -12.81 -12.96
N ARG A 383 6.15 -12.34 -11.91
CA ARG A 383 5.61 -11.36 -10.98
C ARG A 383 6.41 -10.06 -11.07
N VAL A 384 5.71 -8.94 -11.04
CA VAL A 384 6.30 -7.61 -10.83
C VAL A 384 5.49 -6.92 -9.75
N ARG A 385 6.14 -6.62 -8.61
CA ARG A 385 5.51 -6.01 -7.42
C ARG A 385 4.25 -6.77 -6.98
N SER A 386 3.07 -6.17 -7.16
CA SER A 386 1.76 -6.70 -6.73
C SER A 386 0.94 -7.36 -7.84
N ARG A 387 1.52 -7.59 -9.02
CA ARG A 387 0.85 -8.18 -10.18
C ARG A 387 1.55 -9.42 -10.71
N ILE A 388 0.77 -10.38 -11.16
CA ILE A 388 1.21 -11.56 -11.91
C ILE A 388 0.89 -11.30 -13.38
N TYR A 389 1.92 -11.36 -14.21
CA TYR A 389 1.80 -11.23 -15.65
C TYR A 389 1.76 -12.62 -16.27
N VAL A 390 0.90 -12.80 -17.26
CA VAL A 390 0.76 -14.03 -18.04
C VAL A 390 0.88 -13.68 -19.51
N ALA A 391 2.03 -13.99 -20.11
CA ALA A 391 2.25 -13.88 -21.54
C ALA A 391 1.76 -15.15 -22.23
N VAL A 392 0.85 -15.02 -23.18
CA VAL A 392 0.35 -16.10 -24.02
C VAL A 392 0.93 -15.92 -25.41
N PHE A 393 1.90 -16.76 -25.74
CA PHE A 393 2.52 -16.75 -27.05
C PHE A 393 1.59 -17.42 -28.08
N PRO A 394 1.71 -17.02 -29.35
CA PRO A 394 1.06 -17.78 -30.40
C PRO A 394 1.78 -19.12 -30.63
N ALA A 395 1.08 -20.08 -31.24
CA ALA A 395 1.53 -21.47 -31.35
C ALA A 395 2.75 -21.67 -32.27
N ASP A 396 2.99 -20.72 -33.17
CA ASP A 396 4.12 -20.63 -34.11
C ASP A 396 5.36 -19.95 -33.50
N ALA A 397 5.20 -19.11 -32.47
CA ALA A 397 6.27 -18.37 -31.82
C ALA A 397 7.11 -19.18 -30.80
N ARG A 398 7.45 -20.43 -31.12
CA ARG A 398 8.25 -21.33 -30.24
C ARG A 398 9.64 -20.80 -29.87
N ASN A 399 10.12 -19.76 -30.56
CA ASN A 399 11.45 -19.17 -30.39
C ASN A 399 11.48 -17.93 -29.50
N VAL A 400 10.35 -17.43 -29.00
CA VAL A 400 10.32 -16.25 -28.13
C VAL A 400 10.59 -16.67 -26.68
N ARG A 401 11.88 -16.85 -26.38
CA ARG A 401 12.37 -17.29 -25.06
C ARG A 401 12.14 -16.25 -23.94
N PRO A 402 12.10 -16.69 -22.66
CA PRO A 402 11.94 -15.81 -21.49
C PRO A 402 12.98 -14.69 -21.33
N GLN A 403 14.18 -14.83 -21.94
CA GLN A 403 15.29 -13.88 -21.84
C GLN A 403 15.02 -12.50 -22.45
N ARG A 404 13.82 -12.27 -22.98
CA ARG A 404 13.46 -11.08 -23.76
C ARG A 404 12.38 -10.23 -23.12
N ILE A 405 11.76 -10.67 -22.04
CA ILE A 405 10.84 -9.84 -21.28
C ILE A 405 11.64 -9.22 -20.14
N THR A 406 11.89 -7.92 -20.23
CA THR A 406 12.52 -7.18 -19.13
C THR A 406 11.39 -6.56 -18.31
N PRO A 407 11.28 -6.88 -17.00
CA PRO A 407 10.40 -6.11 -16.14
C PRO A 407 10.85 -4.65 -16.21
N ALA A 408 9.93 -3.75 -16.57
CA ALA A 408 10.24 -2.32 -16.55
C ALA A 408 10.56 -1.90 -15.10
N PRO A 409 11.58 -1.04 -14.89
CA PRO A 409 12.05 -0.64 -13.56
C PRO A 409 10.96 0.01 -12.67
#